data_AF-A0A2U1PAJ4-F1
#
_entry.id   AF-A0A2U1PAJ4-F1
#
_cell.length_a   1.000
_cell.length_b   1.000
_cell.length_c   1.000
_cell.angle_alpha   90.00
_cell.angle_beta   90.00
_cell.angle_gamma   90.00
#
_symmetry.space_group_name_H-M   'P 1'
#
loop_
_entity.id
_entity.type
_entity.pdbx_description
1 polymer ?
#
loop_
_entity_poly.entity_id
_entity_poly.type
_entity_poly.pdbx_seq_one_letter_code
_entity_poly.pdbx_strand_id
1 'polypeptide(L)'
;MVSSIGVPIIMDRMTTSICEKPYGRASFARVLVEIDSKKALVDNVELWYESLGKILRLRVEYTWVPPRCEECKVYGHYVSECVKKVNTVSKVNKDVKQVGGRRRVKPGV
;
A
#
# COMPACT_ATOMS: atom_id res chain seq x y z
N MET A 1 -20.45 2.59 0.98
CA MET A 1 -19.50 3.65 1.38
C MET A 1 -18.15 3.03 1.75
N VAL A 2 -18.03 2.31 2.87
CA VAL A 2 -16.73 1.71 3.25
C VAL A 2 -16.19 0.73 2.19
N SER A 3 -17.09 0.03 1.51
CA SER A 3 -16.77 -0.88 0.40
C SER A 3 -16.02 -0.23 -0.78
N SER A 4 -16.09 1.10 -0.97
CA SER A 4 -15.31 1.77 -2.00
C SER A 4 -13.85 1.99 -1.60
N ILE A 5 -13.53 1.87 -0.32
CA ILE A 5 -12.18 1.97 0.24
C ILE A 5 -11.54 0.58 0.28
N GLY A 6 -12.28 -0.44 0.74
CA GLY A 6 -11.80 -1.81 0.87
C GLY A 6 -12.83 -2.74 1.52
N VAL A 7 -12.38 -3.88 2.05
CA VAL A 7 -13.25 -4.87 2.71
C VAL A 7 -13.36 -4.54 4.20
N PRO A 8 -14.54 -4.19 4.72
CA PRO A 8 -14.70 -3.90 6.15
C PRO A 8 -14.50 -5.16 6.98
N ILE A 9 -13.72 -5.06 8.06
CA ILE A 9 -13.44 -6.14 9.00
C ILE A 9 -14.27 -5.96 10.28
N ILE A 10 -14.14 -4.79 10.93
CA ILE A 10 -14.80 -4.53 12.22
C ILE A 10 -15.08 -3.03 12.39
N MET A 11 -16.19 -2.72 13.05
CA MET A 11 -16.56 -1.35 13.45
C MET A 11 -16.25 -1.16 14.94
N ASP A 12 -15.95 0.06 15.35
CA ASP A 12 -15.82 0.34 16.78
C ASP A 12 -17.19 0.26 17.49
N ARG A 13 -17.17 0.20 18.83
CA ARG A 13 -18.40 0.03 19.63
C ARG A 13 -19.42 1.15 19.39
N MET A 14 -18.96 2.40 19.21
CA MET A 14 -19.86 3.53 19.01
C MET A 14 -20.52 3.47 17.63
N THR A 15 -19.73 3.25 16.57
CA THR A 15 -20.28 3.07 15.21
C THR A 15 -21.24 1.89 15.16
N THR A 16 -20.88 0.76 15.78
CA THR A 16 -21.73 -0.43 15.85
C THR A 16 -23.07 -0.13 16.53
N SER A 17 -23.04 0.52 17.71
CA SER A 17 -24.27 0.85 18.44
C SER A 17 -25.19 1.80 17.66
N ILE A 18 -24.66 2.66 16.79
CA ILE A 18 -25.46 3.58 15.96
C ILE A 18 -26.06 2.85 14.75
N CYS A 19 -25.39 1.82 14.24
CA CYS A 19 -25.95 0.96 13.20
C CYS A 19 -27.07 0.05 13.72
N GLU A 20 -27.00 -0.40 14.97
CA GLU A 20 -27.99 -1.30 15.57
C GLU A 20 -29.23 -0.59 16.09
N LYS A 21 -29.10 0.66 16.55
CA LYS A 21 -30.19 1.40 17.18
C LYS A 21 -30.70 2.49 16.23
N PRO A 22 -32.03 2.69 16.13
CA PRO A 22 -32.61 3.74 15.28
C PRO A 22 -32.41 5.16 15.84
N TYR A 23 -31.67 5.30 16.95
CA TYR A 23 -31.42 6.56 17.62
C TYR A 23 -29.92 6.74 17.90
N GLY A 24 -29.44 7.95 17.65
CA GLY A 24 -28.04 8.30 17.78
C GLY A 24 -27.59 9.16 16.60
N ARG A 25 -26.71 10.12 16.85
CA ARG A 25 -26.03 10.89 15.82
C ARG A 25 -24.53 10.78 16.06
N ALA A 26 -23.80 10.31 15.07
CA ALA A 26 -22.35 10.35 15.06
C ALA A 26 -21.87 11.40 14.08
N SER A 27 -20.83 12.14 14.47
CA SER A 27 -20.11 13.05 13.58
C SER A 27 -19.12 12.32 12.67
N PHE A 28 -18.74 11.08 13.02
CA PHE A 28 -17.80 10.25 12.27
C PHE A 28 -18.07 8.76 12.53
N ALA A 29 -17.59 7.90 11.63
CA ALA A 29 -17.60 6.45 11.79
C ALA A 29 -16.17 5.92 11.77
N ARG A 30 -15.85 4.93 12.61
CA ARG A 30 -14.55 4.26 12.64
C ARG A 30 -14.71 2.80 12.26
N VAL A 31 -13.97 2.40 11.23
CA VAL A 31 -14.02 1.05 10.69
C VAL A 31 -12.60 0.57 10.39
N LEU A 32 -12.28 -0.65 10.78
CA LEU A 32 -11.09 -1.35 10.32
C LEU A 32 -11.39 -1.96 8.96
N VAL A 33 -10.54 -1.68 7.98
CA VAL A 33 -10.76 -2.05 6.58
C VAL A 33 -9.51 -2.74 6.05
N GLU A 34 -9.68 -3.88 5.40
CA GLU A 34 -8.65 -4.50 4.58
C GLU A 34 -8.56 -3.77 3.24
N ILE A 35 -7.35 -3.34 2.88
CA ILE A 35 -7.09 -2.59 1.64
C ILE A 35 -6.04 -3.30 0.80
N ASP A 36 -6.13 -3.14 -0.52
CA ASP A 36 -5.08 -3.59 -1.44
C ASP A 36 -3.84 -2.69 -1.30
N SER A 37 -2.73 -3.29 -0.86
CA SER A 37 -1.47 -2.60 -0.70
C SER A 37 -0.89 -2.04 -2.00
N LYS A 38 -1.45 -2.34 -3.17
CA LYS A 38 -1.05 -1.76 -4.47
C LYS A 38 -1.79 -0.46 -4.80
N LYS A 39 -2.95 -0.21 -4.20
CA LYS A 39 -3.76 0.99 -4.46
C LYS A 39 -3.35 2.15 -3.53
N ALA A 40 -3.50 3.38 -4.00
CA ALA A 40 -3.31 4.56 -3.15
C ALA A 40 -4.40 4.63 -2.08
N LEU A 41 -4.09 5.27 -0.95
CA LEU A 41 -5.10 5.56 0.07
C LEU A 41 -6.07 6.61 -0.46
N VAL A 42 -7.34 6.48 -0.05
CA VAL A 42 -8.41 7.38 -0.46
C VAL A 42 -8.57 8.45 0.60
N ASP A 43 -8.54 9.73 0.22
CA ASP A 43 -8.72 10.84 1.16
C ASP A 43 -10.18 11.30 1.28
N ASN A 44 -10.99 11.06 0.24
CA ASN A 44 -12.40 11.47 0.21
C ASN A 44 -13.26 10.44 -0.50
N VAL A 45 -14.47 10.21 0.03
CA VAL A 45 -15.52 9.40 -0.60
C VAL A 45 -16.68 10.32 -0.97
N GLU A 46 -17.11 10.24 -2.24
CA GLU A 46 -18.27 11.00 -2.71
C GLU A 46 -19.54 10.16 -2.60
N LEU A 47 -20.61 10.76 -2.07
CA LEU A 47 -21.94 10.18 -2.05
C LEU A 47 -22.87 11.04 -2.87
N TRP A 48 -23.61 10.40 -3.76
CA TRP A 48 -24.67 11.07 -4.47
C TRP A 48 -26.00 10.93 -3.72
N TYR A 49 -26.55 12.06 -3.31
CA TYR A 49 -27.89 12.15 -2.73
C TYR A 49 -28.84 12.61 -3.82
N GLU A 50 -29.35 11.64 -4.59
CA GLU A 50 -30.28 11.87 -5.71
C GLU A 50 -31.48 12.73 -5.32
N SER A 51 -32.08 12.42 -4.17
CA SER A 51 -33.27 13.12 -3.66
C SER A 51 -33.06 14.60 -3.38
N LEU A 52 -31.81 15.03 -3.17
CA LEU A 52 -31.45 16.42 -2.88
C LEU A 52 -30.67 17.06 -4.03
N GLY A 53 -30.34 16.32 -5.09
CA GLY A 53 -29.47 16.77 -6.17
C GLY A 53 -28.07 17.20 -5.71
N LYS A 54 -27.57 16.65 -4.59
CA LYS A 54 -26.32 17.09 -3.95
C LYS A 54 -25.30 15.96 -3.88
N ILE A 55 -24.03 16.32 -4.05
CA ILE A 55 -22.88 15.44 -3.77
C ILE A 55 -22.36 15.79 -2.38
N LEU A 56 -22.30 14.78 -1.49
CA LEU A 56 -21.65 14.90 -0.19
C LEU A 56 -20.25 14.32 -0.29
N ARG A 57 -19.23 15.10 0.08
CA ARG A 57 -17.84 14.65 0.18
C ARG A 57 -17.51 14.32 1.63
N LEU A 58 -17.20 13.06 1.89
CA LEU A 58 -16.79 12.58 3.20
C LEU A 58 -15.28 12.42 3.25
N ARG A 59 -14.65 13.12 4.18
CA ARG A 59 -13.21 13.01 4.43
C ARG A 59 -12.90 11.69 5.14
N VAL A 60 -11.85 11.02 4.68
CA VAL A 60 -11.30 9.82 5.31
C VAL A 60 -10.07 10.23 6.10
N GLU A 61 -10.00 9.81 7.37
CA GLU A 61 -8.84 10.05 8.23
C GLU A 61 -8.25 8.71 8.70
N TYR A 62 -6.93 8.60 8.59
CA TYR A 62 -6.17 7.43 9.02
C TYR A 62 -5.42 7.79 10.29
N THR A 63 -5.53 6.97 11.33
CA THR A 63 -4.84 7.23 12.61
C THR A 63 -3.32 7.18 12.48
N TRP A 64 -2.82 6.32 11.61
CA TRP A 64 -1.40 6.21 11.26
C TRP A 64 -1.25 5.52 9.91
N VAL A 65 -0.31 6.00 9.10
CA VAL A 65 0.02 5.40 7.81
C VAL A 65 1.53 5.09 7.79
N PRO A 66 1.94 3.81 7.80
CA PRO A 66 3.35 3.44 7.65
C PRO A 66 3.92 3.88 6.29
N PRO A 67 5.25 3.98 6.15
CA PRO A 67 5.87 4.22 4.86
C PRO A 67 5.50 3.09 3.88
N ARG A 68 5.21 3.50 2.65
CA ARG A 68 4.87 2.60 1.56
C ARG A 68 6.05 2.48 0.61
N CYS A 69 6.52 1.27 0.37
CA CYS A 69 7.60 1.02 -0.54
C CYS A 69 7.09 0.92 -1.98
N GLU A 70 7.61 1.76 -2.87
CA GLU A 70 7.20 1.78 -4.28
C GLU A 70 7.72 0.60 -5.10
N GLU A 71 8.80 -0.05 -4.68
CA GLU A 71 9.40 -1.18 -5.38
C GLU A 71 8.59 -2.47 -5.19
N CYS A 72 8.19 -2.74 -3.94
CA CYS A 72 7.50 -3.97 -3.59
C CYS A 72 5.99 -3.78 -3.35
N LYS A 73 5.50 -2.53 -3.38
CA LYS A 73 4.11 -2.12 -3.17
C LYS A 73 3.50 -2.67 -1.89
N VAL A 74 4.27 -2.64 -0.79
CA VAL A 74 3.78 -2.97 0.56
C VAL A 74 4.12 -1.86 1.54
N TYR A 75 3.39 -1.86 2.66
CA TYR A 75 3.59 -0.95 3.77
C TYR A 75 4.58 -1.51 4.79
N GLY A 76 5.29 -0.63 5.50
CA GLY A 76 6.11 -0.98 6.66
C GLY A 76 7.61 -0.68 6.53
N HIS A 77 8.09 -0.21 5.37
CA HIS A 77 9.49 0.20 5.20
C HIS A 77 9.64 1.24 4.07
N TYR A 78 10.76 1.97 4.09
CA TYR A 78 11.14 2.89 3.03
C TYR A 78 11.78 2.16 1.84
N VAL A 79 11.76 2.79 0.66
CA VAL A 79 12.38 2.24 -0.55
C VAL A 79 13.89 1.97 -0.38
N SER A 80 14.56 2.75 0.46
CA SER A 80 15.99 2.58 0.83
C SER A 80 16.27 1.25 1.53
N GLU A 81 15.31 0.71 2.27
CA GLU A 81 15.44 -0.51 3.07
C GLU A 81 14.83 -1.74 2.37
N CYS A 82 14.43 -1.59 1.11
CA CYS A 82 13.74 -2.64 0.37
C CYS A 82 14.71 -3.75 -0.05
N VAL A 83 14.55 -4.92 0.56
CA VAL A 83 15.31 -6.14 0.21
C VAL A 83 15.16 -6.51 -1.27
N LYS A 84 13.98 -6.25 -1.87
CA LYS A 84 13.76 -6.55 -3.31
C LYS A 84 14.67 -5.71 -4.22
N LYS A 85 14.99 -4.46 -3.84
CA LYS A 85 15.87 -3.56 -4.61
C LYS A 85 17.33 -4.02 -4.58
N VAL A 86 17.79 -4.53 -3.45
CA VAL A 86 19.15 -5.08 -3.29
C VAL A 86 19.37 -6.29 -4.21
N ASN A 87 18.31 -7.08 -4.43
CA ASN A 87 18.34 -8.26 -5.30
C ASN A 87 18.30 -7.94 -6.80
N THR A 88 17.85 -6.75 -7.22
CA THR A 88 17.84 -6.35 -8.64
C THR A 88 19.22 -5.92 -9.11
N VAL A 89 19.98 -5.19 -8.28
CA VAL A 89 21.35 -4.75 -8.61
C VAL A 89 22.31 -5.94 -8.72
N SER A 90 22.11 -6.98 -7.92
CA SER A 90 22.95 -8.19 -7.92
C SER A 90 22.65 -9.18 -9.05
N LYS A 91 21.59 -8.97 -9.85
CA LYS A 91 21.28 -9.80 -11.03
C LYS A 91 21.92 -9.31 -12.33
N VAL A 92 22.51 -8.11 -12.37
CA VAL A 92 23.12 -7.57 -13.61
C VAL A 92 24.59 -8.03 -13.81
N ASN A 93 25.23 -8.64 -12.80
CA ASN A 93 26.64 -9.06 -12.86
C ASN A 93 26.85 -10.59 -12.94
N LYS A 94 26.03 -11.32 -13.72
CA LYS A 94 26.28 -12.76 -13.98
C LYS A 94 26.41 -13.17 -15.45
N ASP A 95 26.62 -12.21 -16.36
CA ASP A 95 27.01 -12.49 -17.75
C ASP A 95 28.39 -11.90 -18.08
N VAL A 96 29.43 -12.33 -17.35
CA VAL A 96 30.81 -12.24 -17.83
C VAL A 96 31.36 -13.66 -17.95
N LYS A 97 31.26 -14.22 -19.16
CA LYS A 97 31.92 -15.47 -19.53
C LYS A 97 33.43 -15.30 -19.38
N GLN A 98 34.00 -15.95 -18.38
CA GLN A 98 35.43 -16.24 -18.32
C GLN A 98 35.79 -17.23 -19.43
N VAL A 99 36.53 -16.80 -20.45
CA VAL A 99 37.27 -17.71 -21.34
C VAL A 99 38.74 -17.65 -20.95
N GLY A 100 39.20 -18.75 -20.34
CA GLY A 100 40.50 -18.90 -19.71
C GLY A 100 41.68 -18.68 -20.65
N GLY A 101 42.70 -18.01 -20.12
CA GLY A 101 43.97 -17.77 -20.78
C GLY A 101 44.78 -19.04 -21.03
N ARG A 102 45.27 -19.19 -22.26
CA ARG A 102 46.36 -20.12 -22.58
C ARG A 102 47.69 -19.45 -22.27
N ARG A 103 48.43 -20.04 -21.33
CA ARG A 103 49.84 -19.71 -21.05
C ARG A 103 50.70 -20.03 -22.28
N ARG A 104 51.62 -19.14 -22.63
CA ARG A 104 52.83 -19.50 -23.38
C ARG A 104 54.01 -18.73 -22.80
N VAL A 105 54.79 -19.41 -21.97
CA VAL A 105 56.07 -18.93 -21.45
C VAL A 105 57.06 -18.92 -22.62
N LYS A 106 57.70 -17.77 -22.87
CA LYS A 106 58.86 -17.68 -23.77
C LYS A 106 60.13 -17.95 -22.94
N PRO A 107 61.02 -18.86 -23.33
CA PRO A 107 62.37 -18.85 -22.79
C PRO A 107 63.18 -17.74 -23.47
N GLY A 108 63.94 -17.00 -22.67
CA GLY A 108 64.97 -16.07 -23.11
C GLY A 108 66.35 -16.64 -22.80
N VAL A 109 67.31 -16.25 -23.65
CA VAL A 109 68.72 -16.65 -23.79
C VAL A 109 68.93 -17.93 -24.59
#